data_AF-A0A7X2PB28-F1
#
_entry.id   AF-A0A7X2PB28-F1
#
_cell.length_a   1.000
_cell.length_b   1.000
_cell.length_c   1.000
_cell.angle_alpha   90.00
_cell.angle_beta   90.00
_cell.angle_gamma   90.00
#
_symmetry.space_group_name_H-M   'P 1'
#
loop_
_entity.id
_entity.type
_entity.pdbx_description
1 polymer ?
#
loop_
_entity_poly.entity_id
_entity_poly.type
_entity_poly.pdbx_seq_one_letter_code
_entity_poly.pdbx_strand_id
1 'polypeptide(L)'
;MKEYFKYNLFVPNSNGYRSQYQLISGYNDAVIILLNEIKNIRGRVNTLSYPMLFCARHSIELQFKLLIDMVNDFNNYRTGERNKANITGHNLRNLSERLNELVLNSDRRIIGYYKEIDVESLLQFFETYDSTSQSFRYLIDKKGNMLIKSNLNILKPIEDYQNLFNFLDWMQEVISEYYEEYSTKTYTKKLSRSDLVLIAKRLPNKEEWGNQLFLDEKEVIKAEYSLSNRDFSAALNIIKANPFLCSLIGMEIKEEGFSDEFFKQYPIMKAIEIKRDSFEDALHKGEDGIPIISFEEADKDPNISYCNRIMDECISKLTNDDCILFNTYRCIEKYCEEYDARKKYFSTIFSESDRTYTNDKMTSSCFLRFEEGLQLCGRTTVLKKLGVSLKDNIDRRGFVC
;
A
#
# COMPACT_ATOMS: atom_id res chain seq x y z
N MET A 1 40.19 7.99 -6.60
CA MET A 1 39.40 6.74 -6.72
C MET A 1 38.00 6.84 -6.09
N LYS A 2 37.81 7.47 -4.91
CA LYS A 2 36.48 7.65 -4.27
C LYS A 2 35.49 8.57 -5.04
N GLU A 3 35.98 9.49 -5.87
CA GLU A 3 35.11 10.42 -6.62
C GLU A 3 34.46 9.78 -7.85
N TYR A 4 35.11 8.81 -8.48
CA TYR A 4 34.60 8.12 -9.68
C TYR A 4 33.33 7.31 -9.41
N PHE A 5 33.19 6.75 -8.20
CA PHE A 5 31.98 6.01 -7.81
C PHE A 5 30.72 6.89 -7.77
N LYS A 6 30.86 8.21 -7.62
CA LYS A 6 29.72 9.15 -7.63
C LYS A 6 29.10 9.32 -9.02
N TYR A 7 29.83 8.98 -10.08
CA TYR A 7 29.41 9.16 -11.48
C TYR A 7 29.11 7.83 -12.18
N ASN A 8 29.07 6.72 -11.43
CA ASN A 8 28.72 5.42 -12.00
C ASN A 8 27.21 5.34 -12.21
N LEU A 9 26.80 5.12 -13.46
CA LEU A 9 25.43 4.76 -13.78
C LEU A 9 25.16 3.35 -13.23
N PHE A 10 24.20 3.22 -12.31
CA PHE A 10 23.67 1.92 -11.95
C PHE A 10 22.83 1.41 -13.13
N VAL A 11 23.28 0.32 -13.76
CA VAL A 11 22.51 -0.39 -14.79
C VAL A 11 21.78 -1.53 -14.08
N PRO A 12 20.44 -1.46 -13.92
CA PRO A 12 19.70 -2.53 -13.26
C PRO A 12 19.78 -3.81 -14.12
N ASN A 13 20.38 -4.88 -13.59
CA ASN A 13 20.47 -6.18 -14.26
C ASN A 13 19.14 -6.99 -14.24
N SER A 14 17.98 -6.34 -14.20
CA SER A 14 16.69 -7.04 -14.05
C SER A 14 15.59 -6.43 -14.92
N ASN A 15 14.95 -7.27 -15.73
CA ASN A 15 13.75 -7.00 -16.53
C ASN A 15 12.48 -6.81 -15.66
N GLY A 16 12.59 -6.25 -14.46
CA GLY A 16 11.49 -6.09 -13.51
C GLY A 16 10.99 -4.64 -13.44
N TYR A 17 9.75 -4.46 -12.97
CA TYR A 17 9.13 -3.13 -12.84
C TYR A 17 10.01 -2.10 -12.12
N ARG A 18 10.79 -2.51 -11.11
CA ARG A 18 11.72 -1.63 -10.37
C ARG A 18 12.75 -0.89 -11.25
N SER A 19 13.24 -1.51 -12.32
CA SER A 19 14.18 -0.84 -13.24
C SER A 19 13.47 0.14 -14.17
N GLN A 20 12.22 -0.15 -14.54
CA GLN A 20 11.38 0.76 -15.31
C GLN A 20 10.99 2.00 -14.49
N TYR A 21 10.65 1.83 -13.21
CA TYR A 21 10.39 2.93 -12.27
C TYR A 21 11.56 3.90 -12.20
N GLN A 22 12.78 3.41 -11.98
CA GLN A 22 13.97 4.25 -11.90
C GLN A 22 14.19 5.07 -13.18
N LEU A 23 13.92 4.48 -14.34
CA LEU A 23 14.02 5.17 -15.62
C LEU A 23 12.94 6.25 -15.75
N ILE A 24 11.68 5.94 -15.44
CA ILE A 24 10.54 6.87 -15.44
C ILE A 24 10.82 8.05 -14.52
N SER A 25 11.20 7.79 -13.27
CA SER A 25 11.52 8.82 -12.27
C SER A 25 12.69 9.68 -12.73
N GLY A 26 13.74 9.10 -13.32
CA GLY A 26 14.88 9.86 -13.85
C GLY A 26 14.49 10.87 -14.93
N TYR A 27 13.58 10.51 -15.85
CA TYR A 27 13.06 11.46 -16.84
C TYR A 27 12.17 12.54 -16.18
N ASN A 28 11.37 12.19 -15.18
CA ASN A 28 10.57 13.17 -14.44
C ASN A 28 11.44 14.15 -13.65
N ASP A 29 12.47 13.66 -12.96
CA ASP A 29 13.44 14.49 -12.23
C ASP A 29 14.11 15.48 -13.19
N ALA A 30 14.47 15.02 -14.40
CA ALA A 30 15.00 15.91 -15.43
C ALA A 30 13.99 17.01 -15.83
N VAL A 31 12.70 16.68 -15.96
CA VAL A 31 11.65 17.71 -16.22
C VAL A 31 11.62 18.74 -15.09
N ILE A 32 11.60 18.28 -13.83
CA ILE A 32 11.53 19.17 -12.66
C ILE A 32 12.76 20.09 -12.58
N ILE A 33 13.96 19.53 -12.76
CA ILE A 33 15.21 20.30 -12.75
C ILE A 33 15.20 21.36 -13.86
N LEU A 34 14.86 20.97 -15.09
CA LEU A 34 14.82 21.89 -16.23
C LEU A 34 13.75 22.98 -16.06
N LEU A 35 12.58 22.62 -15.52
CA LEU A 35 11.50 23.58 -15.24
C LEU A 35 11.94 24.61 -14.20
N ASN A 36 12.61 24.19 -13.13
CA ASN A 36 13.12 25.09 -12.10
C ASN A 36 14.16 26.07 -12.67
N GLU A 37 15.05 25.59 -13.55
CA GLU A 37 16.01 26.43 -14.26
C GLU A 37 15.33 27.47 -15.18
N ILE A 38 14.27 27.06 -15.90
CA ILE A 38 13.47 27.95 -16.74
C ILE A 38 12.79 29.04 -15.90
N LYS A 39 12.22 28.69 -14.75
CA LYS A 39 11.54 29.63 -13.85
C LYS A 39 12.50 30.67 -13.25
N ASN A 40 13.71 30.25 -12.92
CA ASN A 40 14.70 31.10 -12.26
C ASN A 40 15.48 32.01 -13.23
N ILE A 41 15.61 31.62 -14.50
CA ILE A 41 16.44 32.35 -15.47
C ILE A 41 15.63 32.64 -16.74
N ARG A 42 15.14 33.89 -16.85
CA ARG A 42 14.26 34.38 -17.95
C ARG A 42 14.78 34.12 -19.37
N GLY A 43 16.08 33.86 -19.56
CA GLY A 43 16.70 33.57 -20.86
C GLY A 43 16.83 32.08 -21.23
N ARG A 44 16.53 31.14 -20.32
CA ARG A 44 16.74 29.70 -20.55
C ARG A 44 15.55 28.96 -21.17
N VAL A 45 14.39 29.63 -21.30
CA VAL A 45 13.18 29.06 -21.89
C VAL A 45 13.49 28.41 -23.24
N ASN A 46 14.10 29.12 -24.18
CA ASN A 46 14.37 28.60 -25.52
C ASN A 46 15.36 27.43 -25.53
N THR A 47 16.35 27.45 -24.63
CA THR A 47 17.39 26.42 -24.56
C THR A 47 16.89 25.13 -23.92
N LEU A 48 16.05 25.23 -22.88
CA LEU A 48 15.68 24.09 -22.05
C LEU A 48 14.29 23.52 -22.35
N SER A 49 13.41 24.26 -23.05
CA SER A 49 12.04 23.79 -23.33
C SER A 49 12.01 22.51 -24.16
N TYR A 50 12.85 22.41 -25.20
CA TYR A 50 12.89 21.24 -26.07
C TYR A 50 13.33 19.96 -25.32
N PRO A 51 14.50 19.95 -24.62
CA PRO A 51 14.88 18.83 -23.77
C PRO A 51 13.84 18.49 -22.70
N MET A 52 13.24 19.50 -22.05
CA MET A 52 12.23 19.30 -21.01
C MET A 52 10.98 18.61 -21.57
N LEU A 53 10.44 19.10 -22.70
CA LEU A 53 9.27 18.51 -23.35
C LEU A 53 9.54 17.10 -23.88
N PHE A 54 10.76 16.83 -24.35
CA PHE A 54 11.20 15.47 -24.69
C PHE A 54 11.16 14.54 -23.47
N CYS A 55 11.75 14.95 -22.34
CA CYS A 55 11.74 14.16 -21.11
C CYS A 55 10.31 13.93 -20.61
N ALA A 56 9.46 14.96 -20.62
CA ALA A 56 8.06 14.89 -20.19
C ALA A 56 7.26 13.92 -21.06
N ARG A 57 7.39 14.01 -22.38
CA ARG A 57 6.74 13.09 -23.30
C ARG A 57 7.16 11.64 -23.03
N HIS A 58 8.46 11.43 -22.87
CA HIS A 58 9.00 10.07 -22.76
C HIS A 58 8.67 9.43 -21.42
N SER A 59 8.67 10.19 -20.32
CA SER A 59 8.25 9.66 -19.02
C SER A 59 6.78 9.27 -19.01
N ILE A 60 5.87 10.05 -19.62
CA ILE A 60 4.46 9.66 -19.79
C ILE A 60 4.31 8.41 -20.66
N GLU A 61 5.07 8.30 -21.75
CA GLU A 61 5.04 7.09 -22.59
C GLU A 61 5.41 5.84 -21.78
N LEU A 62 6.48 5.92 -20.99
CA LEU A 62 6.93 4.81 -20.13
C LEU A 62 5.91 4.51 -19.02
N GLN A 63 5.32 5.54 -18.41
CA GLN A 63 4.25 5.37 -17.42
C GLN A 63 3.03 4.64 -17.99
N PHE A 64 2.56 5.02 -19.18
CA PHE A 64 1.45 4.31 -19.81
C PHE A 64 1.81 2.84 -20.07
N LYS A 65 3.02 2.56 -20.58
CA LYS A 65 3.45 1.18 -20.84
C LYS A 65 3.48 0.34 -19.55
N LEU A 66 4.07 0.90 -18.50
CA LEU A 66 4.13 0.26 -17.19
C LEU A 66 2.73 -0.03 -16.63
N LEU A 67 1.85 0.97 -16.63
CA LEU A 67 0.51 0.82 -16.09
C LEU A 67 -0.35 -0.14 -16.94
N ILE A 68 -0.18 -0.16 -18.27
CA ILE A 68 -0.82 -1.15 -19.15
C ILE A 68 -0.40 -2.57 -18.74
N ASP A 69 0.91 -2.82 -18.55
CA ASP A 69 1.41 -4.12 -18.14
C ASP A 69 0.87 -4.51 -16.75
N MET A 70 0.90 -3.59 -15.78
CA MET A 70 0.40 -3.83 -14.42
C MET A 70 -1.11 -4.13 -14.40
N VAL A 71 -1.93 -3.34 -15.10
CA VAL A 71 -3.39 -3.56 -15.16
C VAL A 71 -3.70 -4.88 -15.88
N ASN A 72 -2.98 -5.19 -16.95
CA ASN A 72 -3.15 -6.46 -17.67
C ASN A 72 -2.78 -7.66 -16.79
N ASP A 73 -1.66 -7.60 -16.08
CA ASP A 73 -1.22 -8.64 -15.14
C ASP A 73 -2.22 -8.81 -13.99
N PHE A 74 -2.71 -7.71 -13.43
CA PHE A 74 -3.75 -7.73 -12.40
C PHE A 74 -5.04 -8.37 -12.92
N ASN A 75 -5.51 -7.99 -14.10
CA ASN A 75 -6.71 -8.56 -14.71
C ASN A 75 -6.58 -10.05 -15.01
N ASN A 76 -5.43 -10.47 -15.55
CA ASN A 76 -5.10 -11.88 -15.78
C ASN A 76 -5.10 -12.65 -14.46
N TYR A 77 -4.47 -12.11 -13.40
CA TYR A 77 -4.45 -12.72 -12.09
C TYR A 77 -5.87 -12.93 -11.53
N ARG A 78 -6.70 -11.88 -11.59
CA ARG A 78 -8.07 -11.89 -11.08
C ARG A 78 -9.00 -12.85 -11.82
N THR A 79 -8.85 -12.95 -13.14
CA THR A 79 -9.73 -13.75 -14.00
C THR A 79 -9.21 -15.17 -14.27
N GLY A 80 -7.92 -15.43 -14.03
CA GLY A 80 -7.24 -16.65 -14.42
C GLY A 80 -6.86 -16.70 -15.91
N GLU A 81 -7.03 -15.59 -16.64
CA GLU A 81 -6.67 -15.46 -18.05
C GLU A 81 -5.16 -15.26 -18.24
N ARG A 82 -4.69 -15.35 -19.49
CA ARG A 82 -3.27 -15.16 -19.86
C ARG A 82 -3.14 -14.31 -21.12
N ASN A 83 -3.84 -13.19 -21.14
CA ASN A 83 -3.83 -12.28 -22.27
C ASN A 83 -2.53 -11.45 -22.26
N LYS A 84 -1.94 -11.26 -23.44
CA LYS A 84 -0.83 -10.32 -23.59
C LYS A 84 -1.37 -8.91 -23.66
N ALA A 85 -0.68 -7.97 -23.02
CA ALA A 85 -1.01 -6.56 -23.07
C ALA A 85 -0.97 -5.99 -24.50
N ASN A 86 -0.17 -6.59 -25.40
CA ASN A 86 0.03 -6.20 -26.80
C ASN A 86 0.40 -4.72 -26.94
N ILE A 87 1.48 -4.31 -26.28
CA ILE A 87 2.04 -2.97 -26.40
C ILE A 87 2.94 -2.92 -27.65
N THR A 88 2.52 -2.17 -28.67
CA THR A 88 3.38 -1.86 -29.82
C THR A 88 3.36 -0.37 -30.13
N GLY A 89 4.54 0.25 -30.24
CA GLY A 89 4.70 1.64 -30.66
C GLY A 89 5.01 2.65 -29.55
N HIS A 90 4.96 3.93 -29.93
CA HIS A 90 5.34 5.10 -29.11
C HIS A 90 4.25 6.20 -29.14
N ASN A 91 3.11 5.93 -29.75
CA ASN A 91 2.01 6.89 -29.87
C ASN A 91 1.24 6.95 -28.54
N LEU A 92 1.16 8.15 -27.93
CA LEU A 92 0.54 8.33 -26.62
C LEU A 92 -0.97 8.07 -26.65
N ARG A 93 -1.67 8.43 -27.74
CA ARG A 93 -3.12 8.18 -27.86
C ARG A 93 -3.41 6.70 -27.91
N ASN A 94 -2.69 5.93 -28.74
CA ASN A 94 -2.86 4.48 -28.79
C ASN A 94 -2.58 3.81 -27.43
N LEU A 95 -1.57 4.30 -26.69
CA LEU A 95 -1.28 3.81 -25.34
C LEU A 95 -2.40 4.17 -24.36
N SER A 96 -2.90 5.39 -24.39
CA SER A 96 -4.01 5.85 -23.54
C SER A 96 -5.31 5.06 -23.81
N GLU A 97 -5.66 4.86 -25.09
CA GLU A 97 -6.81 4.05 -25.51
C GLU A 97 -6.67 2.60 -25.03
N ARG A 98 -5.48 2.01 -25.18
CA ARG A 98 -5.20 0.66 -24.71
C ARG A 98 -5.33 0.52 -23.20
N LEU A 99 -4.82 1.49 -22.45
CA LEU A 99 -4.98 1.52 -21.00
C LEU A 99 -6.46 1.61 -20.61
N ASN A 100 -7.21 2.49 -21.26
CA ASN A 100 -8.65 2.66 -21.02
C ASN A 100 -9.42 1.34 -21.25
N GLU A 101 -9.16 0.62 -22.35
CA GLU A 101 -9.77 -0.69 -22.60
C GLU A 101 -9.52 -1.70 -21.48
N LEU A 102 -8.28 -1.77 -20.97
CA LEU A 102 -7.91 -2.70 -19.92
C LEU A 102 -8.54 -2.32 -18.58
N VAL A 103 -8.58 -1.02 -18.26
CA VAL A 103 -9.18 -0.51 -17.03
C VAL A 103 -10.70 -0.77 -17.02
N LEU A 104 -11.41 -0.55 -18.13
CA LEU A 104 -12.85 -0.77 -18.21
C LEU A 104 -13.27 -2.23 -17.96
N ASN A 105 -12.33 -3.19 -18.06
CA ASN A 105 -12.54 -4.61 -17.75
C ASN A 105 -11.97 -5.02 -16.38
N SER A 106 -11.53 -4.05 -15.56
CA SER A 106 -10.86 -4.27 -14.29
C SER A 106 -11.81 -4.29 -13.08
N ASP A 107 -11.24 -4.28 -11.87
CA ASP A 107 -11.99 -4.06 -10.63
C ASP A 107 -12.71 -2.70 -10.71
N ARG A 108 -13.98 -2.66 -10.28
CA ARG A 108 -14.81 -1.45 -10.35
C ARG A 108 -14.23 -0.26 -9.60
N ARG A 109 -13.41 -0.49 -8.57
CA ARG A 109 -12.72 0.56 -7.82
C ARG A 109 -11.66 1.24 -8.69
N ILE A 110 -10.88 0.46 -9.46
CA ILE A 110 -9.91 0.97 -10.44
C ILE A 110 -10.63 1.79 -11.51
N ILE A 111 -11.77 1.30 -12.00
CA ILE A 111 -12.61 2.03 -12.97
C ILE A 111 -13.06 3.37 -12.39
N GLY A 112 -13.47 3.40 -11.12
CA GLY A 112 -13.88 4.61 -10.42
C GLY A 112 -12.78 5.66 -10.40
N TYR A 113 -11.57 5.29 -9.98
CA TYR A 113 -10.43 6.20 -9.93
C TYR A 113 -9.99 6.69 -11.31
N TYR A 114 -9.96 5.81 -12.31
CA TYR A 114 -9.51 6.15 -13.65
C TYR A 114 -10.45 7.11 -14.38
N LYS A 115 -11.72 7.21 -14.00
CA LYS A 115 -12.66 8.17 -14.62
C LYS A 115 -12.34 9.63 -14.32
N GLU A 116 -11.57 9.89 -13.25
CA GLU A 116 -11.23 11.25 -12.81
C GLU A 116 -10.02 11.84 -13.57
N ILE A 117 -9.35 11.04 -14.41
CA ILE A 117 -8.15 11.47 -15.13
C ILE A 117 -8.51 12.32 -16.36
N ASP A 118 -7.89 13.50 -16.49
CA ASP A 118 -7.88 14.26 -17.74
C ASP A 118 -6.56 14.02 -18.48
N VAL A 119 -6.64 13.34 -19.62
CA VAL A 119 -5.49 13.07 -20.51
C VAL A 119 -5.52 13.91 -21.78
N GLU A 120 -6.68 14.44 -22.17
CA GLU A 120 -6.91 14.90 -23.56
C GLU A 120 -6.13 16.17 -23.88
N SER A 121 -6.06 17.12 -22.94
CA SER A 121 -5.30 18.37 -23.12
C SER A 121 -3.83 18.08 -23.46
N LEU A 122 -3.20 17.17 -22.70
CA LEU A 122 -1.79 16.83 -22.88
C LEU A 122 -1.56 15.97 -24.14
N LEU A 123 -2.46 15.03 -24.42
CA LEU A 123 -2.40 14.22 -25.64
C LEU A 123 -2.49 15.11 -26.88
N GLN A 124 -3.48 16.02 -26.92
CA GLN A 124 -3.66 16.95 -28.03
C GLN A 124 -2.42 17.85 -28.22
N PHE A 125 -1.81 18.31 -27.13
CA PHE A 125 -0.55 19.06 -27.20
C PHE A 125 0.56 18.25 -27.88
N PHE A 126 0.82 17.02 -27.41
CA PHE A 126 1.88 16.19 -27.99
C PHE A 126 1.57 15.71 -29.41
N GLU A 127 0.30 15.49 -29.77
CA GLU A 127 -0.09 15.18 -31.15
C GLU A 127 0.15 16.35 -32.09
N THR A 128 -0.15 17.56 -31.63
CA THR A 128 0.00 18.78 -32.43
C THR A 128 1.46 19.08 -32.71
N TYR A 129 2.33 18.93 -31.70
CA TYR A 129 3.71 19.41 -31.78
C TYR A 129 4.75 18.29 -31.92
N ASP A 130 4.44 17.05 -31.55
CA ASP A 130 5.38 15.92 -31.54
C ASP A 130 4.74 14.55 -31.84
N SER A 131 3.90 14.49 -32.87
CA SER A 131 3.23 13.25 -33.31
C SER A 131 4.19 12.11 -33.68
N THR A 132 5.45 12.41 -34.01
CA THR A 132 6.47 11.43 -34.41
C THR A 132 7.47 11.08 -33.31
N SER A 133 7.34 11.70 -32.13
CA SER A 133 8.34 11.62 -31.03
C SER A 133 9.73 12.17 -31.40
N GLN A 134 9.84 13.00 -32.45
CA GLN A 134 11.11 13.54 -32.96
C GLN A 134 11.21 15.06 -32.88
N SER A 135 10.07 15.77 -32.80
CA SER A 135 10.00 17.23 -32.96
C SER A 135 10.72 17.99 -31.86
N PHE A 136 10.84 17.42 -30.67
CA PHE A 136 11.61 18.03 -29.58
C PHE A 136 13.11 17.70 -29.61
N ARG A 137 13.55 16.85 -30.52
CA ARG A 137 14.97 16.45 -30.69
C ARG A 137 15.62 17.07 -31.91
N TYR A 138 14.85 17.28 -32.97
CA TYR A 138 15.34 17.73 -34.26
C TYR A 138 14.56 18.97 -34.72
N LEU A 139 15.25 19.92 -35.33
CA LEU A 139 14.63 21.13 -35.88
C LEU A 139 13.86 20.85 -37.18
N ILE A 140 14.40 19.94 -38.00
CA ILE A 140 13.87 19.59 -39.31
C ILE A 140 13.66 18.08 -39.44
N ASP A 141 12.67 17.69 -40.24
CA ASP A 141 12.43 16.30 -40.61
C ASP A 141 13.47 15.79 -41.63
N LYS A 142 13.38 14.50 -41.98
CA LYS A 142 14.25 13.88 -43.00
C LYS A 142 14.12 14.50 -44.40
N LYS A 143 13.09 15.32 -44.65
CA LYS A 143 12.81 16.02 -45.90
C LYS A 143 13.18 17.50 -45.85
N GLY A 144 13.76 17.98 -44.75
CA GLY A 144 14.18 19.37 -44.56
C GLY A 144 13.07 20.33 -44.08
N ASN A 145 11.88 19.83 -43.74
CA ASN A 145 10.79 20.67 -43.24
C ASN A 145 10.95 20.94 -41.75
N MET A 146 10.71 22.18 -41.30
CA MET A 146 10.60 22.53 -39.89
C MET A 146 9.55 21.67 -39.18
N LEU A 147 9.94 21.01 -38.08
CA LEU A 147 9.08 20.13 -37.29
C LEU A 147 8.10 20.92 -36.40
N ILE A 148 8.53 22.06 -35.86
CA ILE A 148 7.70 22.99 -35.08
C ILE A 148 7.68 24.34 -35.79
N LYS A 149 6.48 24.82 -36.13
CA LYS A 149 6.29 25.99 -37.02
C LYS A 149 5.73 27.24 -36.32
N SER A 150 5.42 27.15 -35.03
CA SER A 150 4.81 28.23 -34.25
C SER A 150 5.45 28.36 -32.88
N ASN A 151 5.26 29.51 -32.24
CA ASN A 151 5.63 29.72 -30.84
C ASN A 151 4.85 28.74 -29.94
N LEU A 152 5.53 28.21 -28.94
CA LEU A 152 5.00 27.25 -27.98
C LEU A 152 4.82 27.90 -26.61
N ASN A 153 3.60 27.84 -26.07
CA ASN A 153 3.39 28.09 -24.65
C ASN A 153 3.48 26.76 -23.89
N ILE A 154 4.49 26.65 -23.03
CA ILE A 154 4.79 25.40 -22.30
C ILE A 154 4.15 25.36 -20.90
N LEU A 155 3.52 26.44 -20.43
CA LEU A 155 3.01 26.52 -19.05
C LEU A 155 1.91 25.48 -18.80
N LYS A 156 0.83 25.51 -19.59
CA LYS A 156 -0.30 24.60 -19.46
C LYS A 156 0.09 23.13 -19.72
N PRO A 157 0.83 22.79 -20.78
CA PRO A 157 1.31 21.41 -20.98
C PRO A 157 2.15 20.86 -19.84
N ILE A 158 2.93 21.69 -19.16
CA ILE A 158 3.74 21.24 -18.01
C ILE A 158 2.88 21.02 -16.76
N GLU A 159 1.88 21.86 -16.52
CA GLU A 159 0.90 21.64 -15.46
C GLU A 159 0.13 20.33 -15.70
N ASP A 160 -0.37 20.12 -16.93
CA ASP A 160 -1.09 18.91 -17.32
C ASP A 160 -0.19 17.68 -17.20
N TYR A 161 1.08 17.79 -17.60
CA TYR A 161 2.08 16.75 -17.40
C TYR A 161 2.24 16.38 -15.93
N GLN A 162 2.40 17.35 -15.02
CA GLN A 162 2.61 17.06 -13.60
C GLN A 162 1.40 16.38 -12.97
N ASN A 163 0.19 16.84 -13.30
CA ASN A 163 -1.05 16.24 -12.83
C ASN A 163 -1.19 14.79 -13.34
N LEU A 164 -0.98 14.59 -14.64
CA LEU A 164 -1.06 13.25 -15.24
C LEU A 164 0.01 12.31 -14.68
N PHE A 165 1.26 12.78 -14.56
CA PHE A 165 2.36 11.98 -14.05
C PHE A 165 2.08 11.49 -12.63
N ASN A 166 1.64 12.39 -11.74
CA ASN A 166 1.32 12.04 -10.36
C ASN A 166 0.13 11.09 -10.26
N PHE A 167 -0.90 11.30 -11.09
CA PHE A 167 -2.05 10.39 -11.13
C PHE A 167 -1.64 8.99 -11.58
N LEU A 168 -0.86 8.87 -12.66
CA LEU A 168 -0.42 7.58 -13.18
C LEU A 168 0.51 6.88 -12.18
N ASP A 169 1.35 7.62 -11.44
CA ASP A 169 2.21 7.07 -10.39
C ASP A 169 1.38 6.52 -9.22
N TRP A 170 0.44 7.31 -8.70
CA TRP A 170 -0.50 6.87 -7.67
C TRP A 170 -1.35 5.66 -8.10
N MET A 171 -1.82 5.62 -9.36
CA MET A 171 -2.55 4.46 -9.89
C MET A 171 -1.72 3.19 -9.84
N GLN A 172 -0.40 3.26 -10.05
CA GLN A 172 0.46 2.09 -9.95
C GLN A 172 0.54 1.54 -8.51
N GLU A 173 0.54 2.43 -7.51
CA GLU A 173 0.44 2.04 -6.10
C GLU A 173 -0.90 1.33 -5.84
N VAL A 174 -2.02 1.91 -6.30
CA VAL A 174 -3.36 1.31 -6.17
C VAL A 174 -3.43 -0.08 -6.79
N ILE A 175 -2.93 -0.26 -8.02
CA ILE A 175 -2.92 -1.58 -8.68
C ILE A 175 -2.07 -2.58 -7.89
N SER A 176 -0.92 -2.16 -7.37
CA SER A 176 -0.04 -3.03 -6.57
C SER A 176 -0.73 -3.46 -5.28
N GLU A 177 -1.43 -2.54 -4.61
CA GLU A 177 -2.18 -2.84 -3.40
C GLU A 177 -3.35 -3.79 -3.66
N TYR A 178 -4.06 -3.63 -4.77
CA TYR A 178 -5.13 -4.53 -5.15
C TYR A 178 -4.61 -5.89 -5.59
N TYR A 179 -3.46 -5.94 -6.28
CA TYR A 179 -2.82 -7.22 -6.58
C TYR A 179 -2.48 -7.99 -5.29
N GLU A 180 -1.91 -7.32 -4.30
CA GLU A 180 -1.66 -7.87 -2.97
C GLU A 180 -2.96 -8.31 -2.30
N GLU A 181 -4.02 -7.49 -2.35
CA GLU A 181 -5.35 -7.84 -1.83
C GLU A 181 -5.88 -9.13 -2.44
N TYR A 182 -5.92 -9.24 -3.77
CA TYR A 182 -6.40 -10.41 -4.47
C TYR A 182 -5.49 -11.63 -4.24
N SER A 183 -4.19 -11.43 -3.94
CA SER A 183 -3.27 -12.54 -3.65
C SER A 183 -3.69 -13.39 -2.45
N THR A 184 -4.44 -12.81 -1.53
CA THR A 184 -4.97 -13.47 -0.33
C THR A 184 -6.16 -14.41 -0.60
N LYS A 185 -6.74 -14.35 -1.81
CA LYS A 185 -7.90 -15.16 -2.22
C LYS A 185 -9.21 -14.88 -1.45
N THR A 186 -9.30 -13.75 -0.76
CA THR A 186 -10.54 -13.29 -0.09
C THR A 186 -11.38 -12.43 -1.03
N TYR A 187 -11.92 -13.06 -2.07
CA TYR A 187 -12.79 -12.43 -3.07
C TYR A 187 -13.68 -13.48 -3.74
N THR A 188 -14.76 -13.05 -4.40
CA THR A 188 -15.54 -13.90 -5.31
C THR A 188 -15.38 -13.42 -6.75
N LYS A 189 -15.96 -14.14 -7.72
CA LYS A 189 -15.97 -13.69 -9.12
C LYS A 189 -16.54 -12.27 -9.32
N LYS A 190 -17.43 -11.81 -8.43
CA LYS A 190 -18.14 -10.52 -8.54
C LYS A 190 -17.81 -9.51 -7.44
N LEU A 191 -17.19 -9.95 -6.34
CA LEU A 191 -17.03 -9.15 -5.13
C LEU A 191 -15.56 -9.16 -4.72
N SER A 192 -14.99 -7.98 -4.55
CA SER A 192 -13.67 -7.78 -3.95
C SER A 192 -13.68 -8.06 -2.44
N ARG A 193 -12.50 -8.01 -1.78
CA ARG A 193 -12.44 -8.06 -0.31
C ARG A 193 -13.25 -6.93 0.31
N SER A 194 -13.07 -5.70 -0.19
CA SER A 194 -13.77 -4.52 0.33
C SER A 194 -15.29 -4.71 0.29
N ASP A 195 -15.80 -5.28 -0.80
CA ASP A 195 -17.23 -5.59 -0.94
C ASP A 195 -17.69 -6.63 0.11
N LEU A 196 -16.88 -7.65 0.36
CA LEU A 196 -17.17 -8.65 1.39
C LEU A 196 -17.14 -8.05 2.80
N VAL A 197 -16.27 -7.07 3.07
CA VAL A 197 -16.25 -6.32 4.33
C VAL A 197 -17.54 -5.52 4.49
N LEU A 198 -17.94 -4.75 3.46
CA LEU A 198 -19.17 -3.96 3.49
C LEU A 198 -20.41 -4.85 3.68
N ILE A 199 -20.47 -5.97 2.97
CA ILE A 199 -21.53 -6.97 3.14
C ILE A 199 -21.53 -7.52 4.57
N ALA A 200 -20.39 -7.95 5.09
CA ALA A 200 -20.29 -8.52 6.43
C ALA A 200 -20.72 -7.52 7.52
N LYS A 201 -20.36 -6.24 7.40
CA LYS A 201 -20.77 -5.16 8.33
C LYS A 201 -22.28 -4.88 8.30
N ARG A 202 -22.95 -5.13 7.18
CA ARG A 202 -24.40 -4.90 7.03
C ARG A 202 -25.25 -6.07 7.52
N LEU A 203 -24.72 -7.28 7.44
CA LEU A 203 -25.43 -8.47 7.87
C LEU A 203 -25.66 -8.44 9.39
N PRO A 204 -26.83 -8.89 9.88
CA PRO A 204 -27.03 -9.10 11.30
C PRO A 204 -26.10 -10.20 11.81
N ASN A 205 -25.97 -10.30 13.14
CA ASN A 205 -25.18 -11.35 13.76
C ASN A 205 -25.65 -12.72 13.28
N LYS A 206 -24.71 -13.67 13.16
CA LYS A 206 -24.98 -15.01 12.61
C LYS A 206 -26.13 -15.73 13.31
N GLU A 207 -26.30 -15.48 14.60
CA GLU A 207 -27.37 -16.04 15.45
C GLU A 207 -28.78 -15.58 15.01
N GLU A 208 -28.89 -14.42 14.36
CA GLU A 208 -30.15 -13.80 13.95
C GLU A 208 -30.55 -14.12 12.51
N TRP A 209 -29.78 -14.96 11.79
CA TRP A 209 -30.03 -15.25 10.37
C TRP A 209 -31.31 -16.06 10.09
N GLY A 210 -31.97 -16.58 11.14
CA GLY A 210 -33.31 -17.16 11.02
C GLY A 210 -34.43 -16.12 10.90
N ASN A 211 -34.12 -14.84 11.12
CA ASN A 211 -35.10 -13.77 11.22
C ASN A 211 -35.33 -13.06 9.88
N GLN A 212 -36.47 -12.37 9.78
CA GLN A 212 -36.84 -11.60 8.59
C GLN A 212 -35.80 -10.52 8.23
N LEU A 213 -35.14 -9.91 9.22
CA LEU A 213 -34.08 -8.92 9.02
C LEU A 213 -32.97 -9.42 8.09
N PHE A 214 -32.55 -10.68 8.23
CA PHE A 214 -31.54 -11.27 7.35
C PHE A 214 -32.07 -11.49 5.93
N LEU A 215 -33.33 -11.92 5.80
CA LEU A 215 -33.95 -12.16 4.49
C LEU A 215 -34.10 -10.86 3.71
N ASP A 216 -34.51 -9.78 4.38
CA ASP A 216 -34.66 -8.46 3.78
C ASP A 216 -33.30 -7.91 3.33
N GLU A 217 -32.30 -7.90 4.23
CA GLU A 217 -30.96 -7.39 3.93
C GLU A 217 -30.27 -8.18 2.82
N LYS A 218 -30.47 -9.51 2.80
CA LYS A 218 -29.99 -10.39 1.72
C LYS A 218 -30.50 -9.95 0.35
N GLU A 219 -31.80 -9.63 0.22
CA GLU A 219 -32.36 -9.23 -1.07
C GLU A 219 -31.87 -7.84 -1.49
N VAL A 220 -31.67 -6.91 -0.55
CA VAL A 220 -31.05 -5.60 -0.83
C VAL A 220 -29.63 -5.77 -1.36
N ILE A 221 -28.79 -6.54 -0.66
CA ILE A 221 -27.39 -6.81 -1.06
C ILE A 221 -27.34 -7.47 -2.43
N LYS A 222 -28.22 -8.43 -2.70
CA LYS A 222 -28.27 -9.10 -4.01
C LYS A 222 -28.63 -8.14 -5.14
N ALA A 223 -29.58 -7.22 -4.91
CA ALA A 223 -29.94 -6.22 -5.90
C ALA A 223 -28.77 -5.26 -6.18
N GLU A 224 -28.16 -4.72 -5.12
CA GLU A 224 -27.07 -3.73 -5.23
C GLU A 224 -25.85 -4.27 -5.98
N TYR A 225 -25.42 -5.49 -5.67
CA TYR A 225 -24.24 -6.10 -6.30
C TYR A 225 -24.59 -7.04 -7.47
N SER A 226 -25.85 -7.05 -7.92
CA SER A 226 -26.32 -7.91 -9.02
C SER A 226 -25.96 -9.40 -8.83
N LEU A 227 -26.24 -9.93 -7.63
CA LEU A 227 -25.90 -11.28 -7.21
C LEU A 227 -27.07 -12.25 -7.36
N SER A 228 -26.77 -13.45 -7.87
CA SER A 228 -27.68 -14.60 -7.74
C SER A 228 -27.65 -15.14 -6.30
N ASN A 229 -28.61 -16.02 -5.96
CA ASN A 229 -28.56 -16.74 -4.68
C ASN A 229 -27.26 -17.54 -4.51
N ARG A 230 -26.74 -18.14 -5.60
CA ARG A 230 -25.48 -18.89 -5.58
C ARG A 230 -24.29 -17.95 -5.32
N ASP A 231 -24.26 -16.78 -5.96
CA ASP A 231 -23.21 -15.79 -5.75
C ASP A 231 -23.18 -15.29 -4.29
N PHE A 232 -24.36 -14.98 -3.74
CA PHE A 232 -24.48 -14.56 -2.34
C PHE A 232 -24.05 -15.67 -1.36
N SER A 233 -24.46 -16.92 -1.59
CA SER A 233 -23.99 -18.05 -0.77
C SER A 233 -22.48 -18.25 -0.84
N ALA A 234 -21.85 -18.04 -2.01
CA ALA A 234 -20.40 -18.09 -2.14
C ALA A 234 -19.72 -16.99 -1.32
N ALA A 235 -20.25 -15.76 -1.35
CA ALA A 235 -19.77 -14.66 -0.53
C ALA A 235 -19.86 -14.99 0.98
N LEU A 236 -21.01 -15.50 1.44
CA LEU A 236 -21.18 -15.91 2.84
C LEU A 236 -20.21 -17.02 3.25
N ASN A 237 -19.86 -17.94 2.36
CA ASN A 237 -18.90 -18.99 2.68
C ASN A 237 -17.50 -18.42 2.91
N ILE A 238 -17.07 -17.44 2.13
CA ILE A 238 -15.80 -16.73 2.36
C ILE A 238 -15.86 -15.96 3.68
N ILE A 239 -16.94 -15.20 3.92
CA ILE A 239 -17.11 -14.41 5.15
C ILE A 239 -17.01 -15.30 6.39
N LYS A 240 -17.70 -16.45 6.41
CA LYS A 240 -17.67 -17.38 7.57
C LYS A 240 -16.30 -18.06 7.76
N ALA A 241 -15.52 -18.20 6.70
CA ALA A 241 -14.25 -18.95 6.73
C ALA A 241 -13.04 -18.04 6.99
N ASN A 242 -13.16 -16.74 6.79
CA ASN A 242 -12.09 -15.78 7.02
C ASN A 242 -12.18 -15.21 8.46
N PRO A 243 -11.10 -15.29 9.29
CA PRO A 243 -11.12 -14.85 10.68
C PRO A 243 -11.58 -13.40 10.88
N PHE A 244 -11.12 -12.48 10.02
CA PHE A 244 -11.53 -11.09 10.07
C PHE A 244 -13.01 -10.94 9.75
N LEU A 245 -13.45 -11.46 8.59
CA LEU A 245 -14.81 -11.24 8.10
C LEU A 245 -15.85 -11.93 8.97
N CYS A 246 -15.55 -13.10 9.54
CA CYS A 246 -16.50 -13.79 10.40
C CYS A 246 -16.75 -13.01 11.71
N SER A 247 -15.74 -12.28 12.21
CA SER A 247 -15.87 -11.45 13.40
C SER A 247 -16.88 -10.31 13.23
N LEU A 248 -17.03 -9.81 12.00
CA LEU A 248 -18.02 -8.78 11.66
C LEU A 248 -19.47 -9.28 11.73
N ILE A 249 -19.70 -10.60 11.64
CA ILE A 249 -21.02 -11.22 11.80
C ILE A 249 -21.20 -11.91 13.15
N GLY A 250 -20.39 -11.53 14.15
CA GLY A 250 -20.47 -12.04 15.51
C GLY A 250 -19.97 -13.48 15.68
N MET A 251 -19.15 -13.98 14.75
CA MET A 251 -18.51 -15.29 14.85
C MET A 251 -17.01 -15.17 15.13
N GLU A 252 -16.41 -16.14 15.80
CA GLU A 252 -14.96 -16.18 15.96
C GLU A 252 -14.46 -17.59 15.60
N ILE A 253 -13.41 -17.67 14.78
CA ILE A 253 -12.76 -18.94 14.48
C ILE A 253 -11.93 -19.34 15.69
N LYS A 254 -12.16 -20.56 16.19
CA LYS A 254 -11.42 -21.08 17.33
C LYS A 254 -9.97 -21.34 16.92
N GLU A 255 -9.04 -20.64 17.57
CA GLU A 255 -7.61 -20.93 17.48
C GLU A 255 -7.01 -20.98 18.89
N GLU A 256 -5.72 -21.31 18.97
CA GLU A 256 -4.96 -21.29 20.21
C GLU A 256 -5.13 -19.96 20.96
N GLY A 257 -5.25 -20.06 22.27
CA GLY A 257 -5.43 -18.93 23.17
C GLY A 257 -4.16 -18.65 23.96
N PHE A 258 -4.09 -17.44 24.49
CA PHE A 258 -3.08 -17.06 25.47
C PHE A 258 -3.36 -17.73 26.82
N SER A 259 -2.31 -17.94 27.61
CA SER A 259 -2.42 -18.40 28.98
C SER A 259 -3.13 -17.37 29.88
N ASP A 260 -3.72 -17.82 31.00
CA ASP A 260 -4.26 -16.90 32.00
C ASP A 260 -3.18 -15.96 32.57
N GLU A 261 -1.93 -16.41 32.58
CA GLU A 261 -0.81 -15.60 33.05
C GLU A 261 -0.51 -14.45 32.09
N PHE A 262 -0.62 -14.66 30.78
CA PHE A 262 -0.50 -13.57 29.79
C PHE A 262 -1.49 -12.44 30.06
N PHE A 263 -2.76 -12.75 30.34
CA PHE A 263 -3.77 -11.73 30.62
C PHE A 263 -3.49 -10.95 31.92
N LYS A 264 -2.80 -11.54 32.90
CA LYS A 264 -2.36 -10.83 34.11
C LYS A 264 -1.16 -9.94 33.85
N GLN A 265 -0.18 -10.42 33.06
CA GLN A 265 1.06 -9.68 32.80
C GLN A 265 0.86 -8.57 31.75
N TYR A 266 0.00 -8.77 30.76
CA TYR A 266 -0.22 -7.81 29.65
C TYR A 266 -0.47 -6.36 30.09
N PRO A 267 -1.43 -6.05 30.99
CA PRO A 267 -1.66 -4.67 31.40
C PRO A 267 -0.45 -4.05 32.13
N ILE A 268 0.31 -4.87 32.86
CA ILE A 268 1.54 -4.43 33.55
C ILE A 268 2.62 -4.10 32.51
N MET A 269 2.85 -5.00 31.55
CA MET A 269 3.80 -4.80 30.45
C MET A 269 3.46 -3.54 29.64
N LYS A 270 2.18 -3.35 29.28
CA LYS A 270 1.77 -2.15 28.53
C LYS A 270 1.97 -0.87 29.34
N ALA A 271 1.63 -0.87 30.63
CA ALA A 271 1.76 0.30 31.49
C ALA A 271 3.23 0.66 31.77
N ILE A 272 4.10 -0.33 32.00
CA ILE A 272 5.52 -0.08 32.24
C ILE A 272 6.22 0.45 30.99
N GLU A 273 5.81 -0.01 29.81
CA GLU A 273 6.36 0.47 28.55
C GLU A 273 5.96 1.93 28.26
N ILE A 274 4.70 2.31 28.48
CA ILE A 274 4.27 3.71 28.39
C ILE A 274 5.08 4.60 29.34
N LYS A 275 5.35 4.09 30.55
CA LYS A 275 6.15 4.80 31.53
C LYS A 275 7.61 4.93 31.08
N ARG A 276 8.19 3.87 30.51
CA ARG A 276 9.53 3.87 29.95
C ARG A 276 9.68 4.89 28.82
N ASP A 277 8.77 4.90 27.84
CA ASP A 277 8.73 5.88 26.76
C ASP A 277 8.70 7.32 27.31
N SER A 278 7.93 7.57 28.37
CA SER A 278 7.86 8.90 28.99
C SER A 278 9.19 9.36 29.61
N PHE A 279 10.00 8.42 30.11
CA PHE A 279 11.34 8.70 30.62
C PHE A 279 12.32 8.94 29.47
N GLU A 280 12.27 8.10 28.42
CA GLU A 280 13.08 8.29 27.22
C GLU A 280 12.80 9.67 26.59
N ASP A 281 11.53 10.04 26.40
CA ASP A 281 11.14 11.35 25.89
C ASP A 281 11.66 12.52 26.74
N ALA A 282 11.65 12.37 28.08
CA ALA A 282 12.16 13.39 28.98
C ALA A 282 13.69 13.57 28.87
N LEU A 283 14.42 12.49 28.59
CA LEU A 283 15.87 12.50 28.39
C LEU A 283 16.27 13.03 27.01
N HIS A 284 15.42 12.87 25.99
CA HIS A 284 15.71 13.31 24.62
C HIS A 284 15.28 14.74 24.30
N LYS A 285 14.42 15.38 25.10
CA LYS A 285 13.97 16.77 24.90
C LYS A 285 14.98 17.81 25.39
N GLY A 286 16.01 18.09 24.58
CA GLY A 286 16.78 19.35 24.65
C GLY A 286 16.01 20.53 24.05
N GLU A 287 16.45 21.77 24.31
CA GLU A 287 15.76 23.02 23.86
C GLU A 287 15.56 23.12 22.34
N ASP A 288 16.32 22.37 21.52
CA ASP A 288 16.29 22.44 20.05
C ASP A 288 16.05 21.09 19.34
N GLY A 289 15.47 20.10 20.04
CA GLY A 289 15.23 18.76 19.45
C GLY A 289 16.50 17.92 19.24
N ILE A 290 17.62 18.34 19.84
CA ILE A 290 18.85 17.57 19.93
C ILE A 290 18.77 16.67 21.19
N PRO A 291 18.97 15.35 21.06
CA PRO A 291 19.05 14.44 22.21
C PRO A 291 20.11 14.91 23.22
N ILE A 292 19.74 15.05 24.50
CA ILE A 292 20.67 15.47 25.56
C ILE A 292 21.70 14.37 25.86
N ILE A 293 21.31 13.11 25.65
CA ILE A 293 22.14 11.92 25.84
C ILE A 293 21.91 10.93 24.69
N SER A 294 22.89 10.06 24.45
CA SER A 294 22.72 8.94 23.52
C SER A 294 21.78 7.88 24.07
N PHE A 295 21.19 7.03 23.20
CA PHE A 295 20.37 5.88 23.64
C PHE A 295 21.13 4.97 24.62
N GLU A 296 22.42 4.74 24.39
CA GLU A 296 23.29 3.92 25.26
C GLU A 296 23.50 4.54 26.66
N GLU A 297 23.36 5.86 26.77
CA GLU A 297 23.40 6.58 28.04
C GLU A 297 22.03 6.63 28.72
N ALA A 298 20.94 6.68 27.94
CA ALA A 298 19.58 6.60 28.44
C ALA A 298 19.28 5.24 29.11
N ASP A 299 19.80 4.15 28.57
CA ASP A 299 19.65 2.81 29.16
C ASP A 299 20.29 2.67 30.56
N LYS A 300 21.19 3.58 30.93
CA LYS A 300 21.81 3.64 32.27
C LYS A 300 20.96 4.45 33.26
N ASP A 301 19.88 5.09 32.82
CA ASP A 301 18.95 5.80 33.71
C ASP A 301 18.30 4.79 34.67
N PRO A 302 18.31 5.06 36.00
CA PRO A 302 17.73 4.14 36.98
C PRO A 302 16.24 3.84 36.75
N ASN A 303 15.47 4.78 36.18
CA ASN A 303 14.05 4.58 35.91
C ASN A 303 13.83 3.70 34.67
N ILE A 304 14.62 3.91 33.61
CA ILE A 304 14.59 3.03 32.42
C ILE A 304 15.02 1.62 32.81
N SER A 305 16.13 1.49 33.55
CA SER A 305 16.61 0.19 34.06
C SER A 305 15.57 -0.51 34.95
N TYR A 306 14.86 0.25 35.81
CA TYR A 306 13.75 -0.27 36.59
C TYR A 306 12.61 -0.79 35.71
N CYS A 307 12.22 -0.04 34.67
CA CYS A 307 11.16 -0.46 33.75
C CYS A 307 11.55 -1.75 33.00
N ASN A 308 12.78 -1.83 32.48
CA ASN A 308 13.30 -3.03 31.81
C ASN A 308 13.27 -4.25 32.72
N ARG A 309 13.71 -4.12 33.99
CA ARG A 309 13.65 -5.22 34.95
C ARG A 309 12.22 -5.72 35.22
N ILE A 310 11.25 -4.81 35.33
CA ILE A 310 9.84 -5.21 35.51
C ILE A 310 9.29 -5.89 34.24
N MET A 311 9.68 -5.42 33.06
CA MET A 311 9.35 -6.07 31.79
C MET A 311 9.90 -7.51 31.74
N ASP A 312 11.17 -7.71 32.08
CA ASP A 312 11.82 -9.03 32.16
C ASP A 312 11.08 -9.96 33.11
N GLU A 313 10.74 -9.47 34.30
CA GLU A 313 9.98 -10.22 35.30
C GLU A 313 8.60 -10.64 34.77
N CYS A 314 7.92 -9.77 34.02
CA CYS A 314 6.64 -10.11 33.37
C CYS A 314 6.82 -11.17 32.28
N ILE A 315 7.77 -10.97 31.36
CA ILE A 315 8.05 -11.89 30.24
C ILE A 315 8.50 -13.26 30.75
N SER A 316 9.29 -13.32 31.82
CA SER A 316 9.77 -14.57 32.41
C SER A 316 8.66 -15.52 32.88
N LYS A 317 7.47 -14.97 33.19
CA LYS A 317 6.28 -15.71 33.60
C LYS A 317 5.44 -16.22 32.43
N LEU A 318 5.68 -15.70 31.23
CA LEU A 318 4.95 -16.11 30.03
C LEU A 318 5.42 -17.47 29.53
N THR A 319 4.50 -18.21 28.90
CA THR A 319 4.87 -19.42 28.17
C THR A 319 5.56 -19.07 26.85
N ASN A 320 6.26 -20.03 26.26
CA ASN A 320 6.83 -19.83 24.92
C ASN A 320 5.72 -19.55 23.88
N ASP A 321 4.56 -20.21 24.02
CA ASP A 321 3.42 -20.02 23.13
C ASP A 321 2.83 -18.61 23.25
N ASP A 322 2.77 -18.03 24.45
CA ASP A 322 2.35 -16.64 24.65
C ASP A 322 3.27 -15.68 23.90
N CYS A 323 4.59 -15.88 24.01
CA CYS A 323 5.58 -15.09 23.28
C CYS A 323 5.45 -15.26 21.76
N ILE A 324 5.27 -16.49 21.27
CA ILE A 324 5.07 -16.77 19.84
C ILE A 324 3.81 -16.06 19.34
N LEU A 325 2.69 -16.20 20.04
CA LEU A 325 1.42 -15.59 19.64
C LEU A 325 1.50 -14.07 19.68
N PHE A 326 2.09 -13.48 20.72
CA PHE A 326 2.29 -12.03 20.81
C PHE A 326 3.08 -11.49 19.61
N ASN A 327 4.21 -12.15 19.29
CA ASN A 327 5.03 -11.79 18.14
C ASN A 327 4.34 -12.03 16.80
N THR A 328 3.53 -13.10 16.70
CA THR A 328 2.74 -13.41 15.51
C THR A 328 1.78 -12.26 15.20
N TYR A 329 0.91 -11.91 16.15
CA TYR A 329 -0.10 -10.88 15.91
C TYR A 329 0.52 -9.49 15.73
N ARG A 330 1.53 -9.09 16.50
CA ARG A 330 2.15 -7.75 16.35
C ARG A 330 2.85 -7.54 15.00
N CYS A 331 3.13 -8.62 14.27
CA CYS A 331 3.77 -8.60 12.97
C CYS A 331 2.81 -8.86 11.82
N ILE A 332 1.50 -8.90 12.07
CA ILE A 332 0.48 -8.86 11.03
C ILE A 332 0.33 -7.41 10.59
N GLU A 333 0.61 -7.14 9.33
CA GLU A 333 0.69 -5.76 8.83
C GLU A 333 -0.60 -5.34 8.11
N LYS A 334 -1.21 -6.24 7.34
CA LYS A 334 -2.33 -5.89 6.47
C LYS A 334 -3.50 -6.87 6.51
N TYR A 335 -3.23 -8.18 6.51
CA TYR A 335 -4.29 -9.19 6.36
C TYR A 335 -4.11 -10.37 7.31
N CYS A 336 -5.23 -10.93 7.82
CA CYS A 336 -5.20 -12.10 8.71
C CYS A 336 -4.54 -13.33 8.08
N GLU A 337 -4.51 -13.41 6.75
CA GLU A 337 -3.87 -14.46 5.97
C GLU A 337 -2.35 -14.52 6.20
N GLU A 338 -1.74 -13.48 6.77
CA GLU A 338 -0.33 -13.51 7.20
C GLU A 338 -0.10 -14.41 8.43
N TYR A 339 -1.14 -14.68 9.23
CA TYR A 339 -1.04 -15.32 10.54
C TYR A 339 -0.23 -16.62 10.52
N ASP A 340 -0.56 -17.57 9.64
CA ASP A 340 0.10 -18.87 9.60
C ASP A 340 1.60 -18.76 9.26
N ALA A 341 1.94 -17.89 8.32
CA ALA A 341 3.32 -17.65 7.93
C ALA A 341 4.13 -17.01 9.06
N ARG A 342 3.55 -16.00 9.74
CA ARG A 342 4.18 -15.32 10.89
C ARG A 342 4.32 -16.28 12.08
N LYS A 343 3.29 -17.07 12.37
CA LYS A 343 3.31 -18.07 13.45
C LYS A 343 4.42 -19.08 13.22
N LYS A 344 4.49 -19.65 12.01
CA LYS A 344 5.55 -20.61 11.64
C LYS A 344 6.96 -20.02 11.79
N TYR A 345 7.15 -18.77 11.37
CA TYR A 345 8.42 -18.05 11.51
C TYR A 345 8.82 -17.94 13.00
N PHE A 346 7.92 -17.45 13.84
CA PHE A 346 8.21 -17.28 15.27
C PHE A 346 8.35 -18.61 16.01
N SER A 347 7.54 -19.63 15.69
CA SER A 347 7.71 -20.97 16.26
C SER A 347 9.10 -21.56 15.98
N THR A 348 9.71 -21.22 14.84
CA THR A 348 11.08 -21.65 14.50
C THR A 348 12.10 -20.92 15.37
N ILE A 349 12.00 -19.59 15.47
CA ILE A 349 12.92 -18.76 16.27
C ILE A 349 12.88 -19.11 17.76
N PHE A 350 11.68 -19.25 18.32
CA PHE A 350 11.52 -19.52 19.75
C PHE A 350 11.82 -20.99 20.13
N SER A 351 12.02 -21.88 19.15
CA SER A 351 12.50 -23.25 19.40
C SER A 351 14.01 -23.32 19.67
N GLU A 352 14.77 -22.29 19.28
CA GLU A 352 16.25 -22.24 19.38
C GLU A 352 16.76 -21.52 20.63
N SER A 353 15.92 -21.37 21.67
CA SER A 353 16.25 -20.91 23.03
C SER A 353 16.43 -19.41 23.31
N ASP A 354 16.09 -18.50 22.40
CA ASP A 354 16.24 -17.06 22.64
C ASP A 354 14.93 -16.35 23.04
N ARG A 355 14.59 -16.38 24.33
CA ARG A 355 13.52 -15.52 24.92
C ARG A 355 13.88 -14.03 24.86
N THR A 356 15.16 -13.74 24.71
CA THR A 356 15.78 -12.40 24.59
C THR A 356 15.20 -11.61 23.42
N TYR A 357 14.79 -12.28 22.32
CA TYR A 357 14.17 -11.62 21.15
C TYR A 357 12.86 -10.89 21.46
N THR A 358 12.03 -11.44 22.38
CA THR A 358 10.81 -10.74 22.79
C THR A 358 11.15 -9.47 23.57
N ASN A 359 12.25 -9.47 24.32
CA ASN A 359 12.58 -8.39 25.24
C ASN A 359 13.26 -7.20 24.55
N ASP A 360 14.27 -7.46 23.72
CA ASP A 360 15.12 -6.43 23.10
C ASP A 360 14.38 -5.51 22.10
N LYS A 361 13.09 -5.77 21.87
CA LYS A 361 12.26 -5.08 20.85
C LYS A 361 10.88 -4.66 21.32
N MET A 362 10.57 -4.78 22.61
CA MET A 362 9.30 -4.29 23.16
C MET A 362 9.32 -2.77 23.21
N THR A 363 8.42 -2.16 22.45
CA THR A 363 8.14 -0.71 22.43
C THR A 363 6.64 -0.50 22.62
N SER A 364 6.18 0.69 23.02
CA SER A 364 4.72 0.98 23.06
C SER A 364 4.04 0.70 21.72
N SER A 365 4.75 0.95 20.61
CA SER A 365 4.29 0.63 19.26
C SER A 365 4.06 -0.88 19.04
N CYS A 366 4.75 -1.75 19.76
CA CYS A 366 4.54 -3.21 19.68
C CYS A 366 3.21 -3.64 20.30
N PHE A 367 2.80 -3.04 21.43
CA PHE A 367 1.49 -3.31 22.02
C PHE A 367 0.35 -2.82 21.13
N LEU A 368 0.51 -1.63 20.52
CA LEU A 368 -0.48 -1.12 19.56
C LEU A 368 -0.59 -2.03 18.34
N ARG A 369 0.54 -2.44 17.74
CA ARG A 369 0.54 -3.38 16.61
C ARG A 369 -0.03 -4.75 16.98
N PHE A 370 0.23 -5.23 18.20
CA PHE A 370 -0.34 -6.47 18.70
C PHE A 370 -1.87 -6.40 18.75
N GLU A 371 -2.42 -5.33 19.31
CA GLU A 371 -3.87 -5.09 19.39
C GLU A 371 -4.50 -4.97 18.00
N GLU A 372 -3.85 -4.29 17.07
CA GLU A 372 -4.29 -4.19 15.67
C GLU A 372 -4.21 -5.54 14.95
N GLY A 373 -3.16 -6.33 15.18
CA GLY A 373 -3.05 -7.68 14.63
C GLY A 373 -4.17 -8.60 15.12
N LEU A 374 -4.53 -8.50 16.40
CA LEU A 374 -5.71 -9.19 16.94
C LEU A 374 -7.01 -8.73 16.27
N GLN A 375 -7.16 -7.43 16.00
CA GLN A 375 -8.32 -6.88 15.27
C GLN A 375 -8.36 -7.41 13.83
N LEU A 376 -7.22 -7.37 13.14
CA LEU A 376 -7.08 -7.91 11.78
C LEU A 376 -7.40 -9.39 11.72
N CYS A 377 -7.09 -10.18 12.75
CA CYS A 377 -7.45 -11.59 12.83
C CYS A 377 -8.83 -11.87 13.44
N GLY A 378 -9.64 -10.85 13.73
CA GLY A 378 -10.98 -11.05 14.29
C GLY A 378 -11.02 -11.68 15.68
N ARG A 379 -9.94 -11.52 16.48
CA ARG A 379 -9.77 -12.12 17.82
C ARG A 379 -10.54 -11.38 18.91
N THR A 380 -11.84 -11.23 18.72
CA THR A 380 -12.71 -10.37 19.54
C THR A 380 -12.78 -10.81 21.00
N THR A 381 -12.77 -12.11 21.29
CA THR A 381 -12.74 -12.62 22.68
C THR A 381 -11.44 -12.25 23.39
N VAL A 382 -10.30 -12.34 22.69
CA VAL A 382 -8.98 -11.97 23.25
C VAL A 382 -8.94 -10.47 23.52
N LEU A 383 -9.34 -9.64 22.56
CA LEU A 383 -9.40 -8.18 22.71
C LEU A 383 -10.26 -7.76 23.90
N LYS A 384 -11.43 -8.40 24.07
CA LYS A 384 -12.33 -8.16 25.20
C LYS A 384 -11.67 -8.51 26.53
N LYS A 385 -10.95 -9.64 26.62
CA LYS A 385 -10.21 -10.03 27.83
C LYS A 385 -9.08 -9.05 28.16
N LEU A 386 -8.46 -8.45 27.15
CA LEU A 386 -7.41 -7.42 27.32
C LEU A 386 -7.97 -6.03 27.67
N GLY A 387 -9.31 -5.85 27.64
CA GLY A 387 -9.94 -4.55 27.87
C GLY A 387 -9.72 -3.55 26.72
N VAL A 388 -9.46 -4.04 25.51
CA VAL A 388 -9.18 -3.21 24.33
C VAL A 388 -10.48 -2.92 23.58
N SER A 389 -10.81 -1.65 23.37
CA SER A 389 -11.93 -1.24 22.53
C SER A 389 -11.64 -1.56 21.07
N LEU A 390 -12.62 -2.17 20.38
CA LEU A 390 -12.56 -2.36 18.93
C LEU A 390 -12.54 -0.97 18.27
N LYS A 391 -11.58 -0.72 17.38
CA LYS A 391 -11.55 0.49 16.57
C LYS A 391 -12.41 0.25 15.32
N ASP A 392 -13.27 1.20 14.98
CA ASP A 392 -14.08 1.15 13.75
C ASP A 392 -13.25 1.29 12.46
N ASN A 393 -12.00 1.76 12.57
CA ASN A 393 -11.11 2.04 11.46
C ASN A 393 -9.93 1.06 11.43
N ILE A 394 -10.09 0.00 10.65
CA ILE A 394 -8.98 -0.87 10.20
C ILE A 394 -8.55 -0.41 8.81
N ASP A 395 -8.21 0.86 8.69
CA ASP A 395 -7.43 1.30 7.54
C ASP A 395 -6.41 2.36 7.98
N ARG A 396 -5.13 1.95 7.98
CA ARG A 396 -3.99 2.83 8.24
C ARG A 396 -3.63 3.69 7.02
N ARG A 397 -4.26 3.52 5.86
CA ARG A 397 -3.83 4.16 4.60
C ARG A 397 -4.86 5.07 3.94
N GLY A 398 -6.05 5.24 4.52
CA GLY A 398 -7.02 6.22 4.00
C GLY A 398 -7.62 5.84 2.65
N PHE A 399 -7.64 4.56 2.29
CA PHE A 399 -8.50 4.07 1.22
C PHE A 399 -9.88 3.83 1.82
N VAL A 400 -10.63 4.93 1.91
CA VAL A 400 -12.05 4.98 2.29
C VAL A 400 -12.78 3.75 1.76
N CYS A 401 -13.32 2.94 2.69
CA CYS A 401 -14.29 1.88 2.39
C CYS A 401 -15.50 2.42 1.62
#